data_AF-A0A2G9S3J3-F1
#
_entry.id   AF-A0A2G9S3J3-F1
#
_cell.length_a   1.000
_cell.length_b   1.000
_cell.length_c   1.000
_cell.angle_alpha   90.00
_cell.angle_beta   90.00
_cell.angle_gamma   90.00
#
_symmetry.space_group_name_H-M   'P 1'
#
loop_
_entity.id
_entity.type
_entity.pdbx_description
1 polymer ?
#
loop_
_entity_poly.entity_id
_entity_poly.type
_entity_poly.pdbx_seq_one_letter_code
_entity_poly.pdbx_strand_id
1 'polypeptide(L)'
;RVFCLTEKGLLGHPIQYVWQKTLGNYIVVTGADHTVKIYDRHGQKKDEINLPGSCVSMDWDKDGNALAVVADKSSSIYMWDPNTRKTSQLDSGMRDQMAYLLWSKAGSLLAVGTSKGNLLIYNLQTSRKVPVLGKHTKRITCGCWSSQNLLALGGEDKMITISNQEGDTIRQTSVRMEPSDIQFSVMKTDERSSQGESTVSVVVGKKTLFLFNLNDPDNPIELAFQQRYGAIVAHKWYGDGYIMIGFSLGFFVVISTHMSEIGQELFQASNHKDNLTSIAISQSLNKAASCGDNK
;
A
#
# COMPACT_ATOMS: atom_id res chain seq x y z
N ARG A 1 20.07 8.01 16.98
CA ARG A 1 19.76 9.45 16.93
C ARG A 1 18.49 9.60 16.10
N VAL A 2 17.42 10.17 16.66
CA VAL A 2 16.21 10.50 15.89
C VAL A 2 16.54 11.74 15.06
N PHE A 3 16.25 11.73 13.77
CA PHE A 3 16.33 12.92 12.93
C PHE A 3 14.91 13.43 12.63
N CYS A 4 14.79 14.71 12.37
CA CYS A 4 13.52 15.35 12.02
C CYS A 4 13.70 16.09 10.69
N LEU A 5 12.71 15.97 9.81
CA LEU A 5 12.68 16.66 8.52
C LEU A 5 11.66 17.80 8.63
N THR A 6 12.14 19.03 8.84
CA THR A 6 11.29 20.21 9.18
C THR A 6 11.13 21.18 8.01
N GLU A 7 11.30 20.73 6.77
CA GLU A 7 11.26 21.62 5.61
C GLU A 7 9.86 22.18 5.35
N LYS A 8 9.75 23.51 5.21
CA LYS A 8 8.48 24.20 4.94
C LYS A 8 7.82 23.78 3.61
N GLY A 9 8.61 23.34 2.62
CA GLY A 9 8.09 22.83 1.34
C GLY A 9 7.29 21.53 1.47
N LEU A 10 7.37 20.86 2.61
CA LEU A 10 6.53 19.71 2.95
C LEU A 10 5.13 20.12 3.46
N LEU A 11 4.90 21.40 3.75
CA LEU A 11 3.65 21.91 4.31
C LEU A 11 2.64 22.24 3.21
N GLY A 12 1.35 21.96 3.45
CA GLY A 12 0.24 22.33 2.57
C GLY A 12 -0.47 21.16 1.88
N HIS A 13 0.12 19.97 1.89
CA HIS A 13 -0.51 18.70 1.47
C HIS A 13 -0.14 17.57 2.44
N PRO A 14 -0.90 16.45 2.46
CA PRO A 14 -0.50 15.27 3.23
C PRO A 14 0.90 14.82 2.81
N ILE A 15 1.81 14.77 3.77
CA ILE A 15 3.17 14.29 3.53
C ILE A 15 3.09 12.80 3.20
N GLN A 16 3.62 12.41 2.04
CA GLN A 16 3.83 11.01 1.70
C GLN A 16 5.30 10.67 1.90
N TYR A 17 5.56 9.48 2.42
CA TYR A 17 6.92 8.98 2.57
C TYR A 17 6.97 7.47 2.34
N VAL A 18 8.10 6.98 1.83
CA VAL A 18 8.38 5.55 1.72
C VAL A 18 9.83 5.27 2.09
N TRP A 19 10.04 4.27 2.93
CA TRP A 19 11.38 3.74 3.21
C TRP A 19 11.81 2.80 2.09
N GLN A 20 13.10 2.85 1.76
CA GLN A 20 13.71 1.87 0.88
C GLN A 20 13.49 0.45 1.43
N LYS A 21 12.94 -0.43 0.60
CA LYS A 21 12.71 -1.84 0.96
C LYS A 21 14.06 -2.56 1.17
N THR A 22 14.06 -3.57 2.03
CA THR A 22 15.19 -4.46 2.35
C THR A 22 16.38 -3.80 3.06
N LEU A 23 17.01 -2.78 2.47
CA LEU A 23 18.23 -2.15 3.01
C LEU A 23 17.95 -1.01 3.99
N GLY A 24 16.85 -0.28 3.82
CA GLY A 24 16.47 0.83 4.70
C GLY A 24 17.52 1.96 4.78
N ASN A 25 18.33 2.15 3.73
CA ASN A 25 19.36 3.20 3.71
C ASN A 25 18.78 4.57 3.34
N TYR A 26 17.66 4.59 2.62
CA TYR A 26 17.01 5.82 2.18
C TYR A 26 15.57 5.91 2.65
N ILE A 27 15.13 7.13 2.94
CA ILE A 27 13.72 7.51 3.04
C ILE A 27 13.42 8.56 1.97
N VAL A 28 12.31 8.36 1.28
CA VAL A 28 11.81 9.27 0.26
C VAL A 28 10.62 10.01 0.84
N VAL A 29 10.59 11.32 0.64
CA VAL A 29 9.54 12.19 1.17
C VAL A 29 9.10 13.17 0.09
N THR A 30 7.78 13.40 -0.01
CA THR A 30 7.18 14.39 -0.90
C THR A 30 6.13 15.19 -0.17
N GLY A 31 5.96 16.45 -0.59
CA GLY A 31 4.97 17.37 -0.04
C GLY A 31 4.31 18.20 -1.13
N ALA A 32 4.08 19.49 -0.85
CA ALA A 32 3.35 20.39 -1.74
C ALA A 32 4.23 21.01 -2.85
N ASP A 33 5.56 20.95 -2.71
CA ASP A 33 6.51 21.67 -3.57
C ASP A 33 6.83 20.98 -4.91
N HIS A 34 6.04 19.98 -5.32
CA HIS A 34 6.25 19.20 -6.56
C HIS A 34 7.63 18.55 -6.66
N THR A 35 8.28 18.30 -5.53
CA THR A 35 9.56 17.60 -5.47
C THR A 35 9.45 16.31 -4.68
N VAL A 36 10.24 15.33 -5.09
CA VAL A 36 10.49 14.13 -4.29
C VAL A 36 11.91 14.19 -3.77
N LYS A 37 12.06 14.24 -2.45
CA LYS A 37 13.35 14.38 -1.77
C LYS A 37 13.78 13.06 -1.19
N ILE A 38 15.06 12.75 -1.35
CA ILE A 38 15.65 11.48 -0.93
C ILE A 38 16.66 11.79 0.16
N TYR A 39 16.44 11.23 1.34
CA TYR A 39 17.30 11.37 2.51
C TYR A 39 17.94 10.03 2.85
N ASP A 40 19.16 10.04 3.37
CA ASP A 40 19.72 8.86 4.00
C ASP A 40 19.07 8.59 5.38
N ARG A 41 19.34 7.41 5.93
CA ARG A 41 18.88 6.98 7.27
C ARG A 41 19.44 7.82 8.43
N HIS A 42 20.32 8.77 8.17
CA HIS A 42 20.84 9.74 9.13
C HIS A 42 20.18 11.12 9.00
N GLY A 43 19.26 11.29 8.06
CA GLY A 43 18.53 12.53 7.81
C GLY A 43 19.25 13.50 6.87
N GLN A 44 20.30 13.08 6.17
CA GLN A 44 20.99 13.93 5.20
C GLN A 44 20.33 13.80 3.83
N LYS A 45 19.95 14.92 3.22
CA LYS A 45 19.45 14.95 1.84
C LYS A 45 20.55 14.49 0.89
N LYS A 46 20.25 13.52 0.02
CA LYS A 46 21.18 12.95 -0.97
C LYS A 46 20.81 13.36 -2.38
N ASP A 47 19.52 13.36 -2.71
CA ASP A 47 19.02 13.64 -4.06
C ASP A 47 17.63 14.27 -4.01
N GLU A 48 17.21 14.78 -5.17
CA GLU A 48 15.90 15.36 -5.41
C GLU A 48 15.43 15.09 -6.85
N ILE A 49 14.15 14.77 -7.00
CA ILE A 49 13.49 14.62 -8.30
C ILE A 49 12.48 15.77 -8.44
N ASN A 50 12.66 16.58 -9.48
CA ASN A 50 11.72 17.63 -9.86
C ASN A 50 10.59 17.03 -10.69
N LEU A 51 9.34 17.24 -10.26
CA LEU A 51 8.16 16.77 -10.96
C LEU A 51 7.40 17.94 -11.61
N PRO A 52 6.68 17.70 -12.72
CA PRO A 52 5.87 18.71 -13.39
C PRO A 52 4.56 19.03 -12.62
N GLY A 53 4.25 18.25 -11.59
CA GLY A 53 3.04 18.37 -10.77
C GLY A 53 3.21 17.61 -9.45
N SER A 54 2.15 17.57 -8.64
CA SER A 54 2.19 16.90 -7.34
C SER A 54 2.51 15.41 -7.50
N CYS A 55 3.38 14.88 -6.63
CA CYS A 55 3.60 13.44 -6.54
C CYS A 55 2.27 12.76 -6.18
N VAL A 56 1.88 11.78 -6.99
CA VAL A 56 0.64 11.03 -6.81
C VAL A 56 0.91 9.75 -6.03
N SER A 57 1.97 9.03 -6.39
CA SER A 57 2.35 7.77 -5.78
C SER A 57 3.83 7.49 -6.00
N MET A 58 4.45 6.79 -5.05
CA MET A 58 5.83 6.37 -5.11
C MET A 58 6.03 5.05 -4.37
N ASP A 59 6.88 4.18 -4.90
CA ASP A 59 7.22 2.91 -4.27
C ASP A 59 8.61 2.43 -4.72
N TRP A 60 9.23 1.61 -3.87
CA TRP A 60 10.51 0.96 -4.15
C TRP A 60 10.30 -0.45 -4.68
N ASP A 61 11.17 -0.91 -5.57
CA ASP A 61 11.23 -2.33 -5.93
C ASP A 61 11.62 -3.19 -4.71
N LYS A 62 11.42 -4.51 -4.84
CA LYS A 62 11.66 -5.46 -3.73
C LYS A 62 13.09 -5.39 -3.17
N ASP A 63 14.08 -5.13 -4.01
CA ASP A 63 15.49 -5.12 -3.62
C ASP A 63 15.95 -3.72 -3.19
N GLY A 64 15.10 -2.70 -3.36
CA GLY A 64 15.44 -1.31 -3.08
C GLY A 64 16.45 -0.72 -4.07
N ASN A 65 16.60 -1.30 -5.25
CA ASN A 65 17.47 -0.85 -6.34
C ASN A 65 16.80 0.10 -7.33
N ALA A 66 15.50 0.34 -7.21
CA ALA A 66 14.76 1.27 -8.04
C ALA A 66 13.60 1.90 -7.25
N LEU A 67 13.56 3.23 -7.23
CA LEU A 67 12.39 4.00 -6.81
C LEU A 67 11.60 4.38 -8.06
N ALA A 68 10.29 4.13 -8.06
CA ALA A 68 9.39 4.65 -9.08
C ALA A 68 8.47 5.72 -8.48
N VAL A 69 8.25 6.79 -9.24
CA VAL A 69 7.43 7.93 -8.86
C VAL A 69 6.53 8.30 -10.03
N VAL A 70 5.25 8.56 -9.74
CA VAL A 70 4.31 9.13 -10.71
C VAL A 70 3.80 10.46 -10.20
N ALA A 71 3.65 11.41 -11.13
CA ALA A 71 3.25 12.77 -10.84
C ALA A 71 1.98 13.15 -11.60
N ASP A 72 1.23 14.09 -11.05
CA ASP A 72 0.15 14.74 -11.77
C ASP A 72 0.68 15.45 -13.02
N LYS A 73 -0.15 15.53 -14.06
CA LYS A 73 0.15 16.17 -15.35
C LYS A 73 1.37 15.58 -16.08
N SER A 74 1.81 14.38 -15.73
CA SER A 74 2.87 13.65 -16.43
C SER A 74 2.37 12.31 -16.96
N SER A 75 2.81 11.94 -18.17
CA SER A 75 2.68 10.58 -18.71
C SER A 75 3.91 9.72 -18.39
N SER A 76 4.94 10.30 -17.77
CA SER A 76 6.20 9.60 -17.46
C SER A 76 6.21 9.07 -16.04
N ILE A 77 6.79 7.88 -15.89
CA ILE A 77 7.18 7.29 -14.62
C ILE A 77 8.63 7.70 -14.37
N TYR A 78 8.91 8.38 -13.27
CA TYR A 78 10.25 8.79 -12.88
C TYR A 78 10.90 7.64 -12.11
N MET A 79 12.06 7.22 -12.56
CA MET A 79 12.82 6.10 -12.01
C MET A 79 14.11 6.63 -11.42
N TRP A 80 14.41 6.32 -10.16
CA TRP A 80 15.67 6.70 -9.52
C TRP A 80 16.41 5.45 -9.02
N ASP A 81 17.70 5.41 -9.31
CA ASP A 81 18.60 4.31 -8.95
C ASP A 81 19.56 4.77 -7.81
N PRO A 82 19.51 4.14 -6.62
CA PRO A 82 20.39 4.49 -5.50
C PRO A 82 21.87 4.23 -5.75
N ASN A 83 22.21 3.28 -6.62
CA ASN A 83 23.59 2.89 -6.88
C ASN A 83 24.29 3.93 -7.77
N THR A 84 23.57 4.41 -8.79
CA THR A 84 24.10 5.42 -9.73
C THR A 84 23.72 6.85 -9.37
N ARG A 85 22.73 7.03 -8.48
CA ARG A 85 22.11 8.34 -8.14
C ARG A 85 21.61 9.09 -9.37
N LYS A 86 21.08 8.34 -10.34
CA LYS A 86 20.54 8.90 -11.57
C LYS A 86 19.03 8.75 -11.60
N THR A 87 18.38 9.79 -12.10
CA THR A 87 16.97 9.77 -12.45
C THR A 87 16.82 9.56 -13.95
N SER A 88 15.94 8.64 -14.35
CA SER A 88 15.48 8.47 -15.72
C SER A 88 13.97 8.61 -15.79
N GLN A 89 13.45 8.84 -16.99
CA GLN A 89 12.01 8.90 -17.25
C GLN A 89 11.64 7.74 -18.16
N LEU A 90 10.64 6.98 -17.75
CA LEU A 90 10.02 5.92 -18.52
C LEU A 90 8.66 6.43 -19.02
N ASP A 91 8.51 6.59 -20.33
CA ASP A 91 7.20 6.88 -20.91
C ASP A 91 6.25 5.71 -20.64
N SER A 92 5.13 5.96 -19.96
CA SER A 92 4.15 4.91 -19.69
C SER A 92 3.39 4.48 -20.95
N GLY A 93 3.30 5.35 -21.96
CA GLY A 93 2.40 5.19 -23.11
C GLY A 93 0.91 5.33 -22.75
N MET A 94 0.58 5.62 -21.49
CA MET A 94 -0.79 5.82 -21.04
C MET A 94 -1.24 7.25 -21.32
N ARG A 95 -2.50 7.39 -21.77
CA ARG A 95 -3.12 8.70 -22.05
C ARG A 95 -3.80 9.30 -20.83
N ASP A 96 -4.27 8.45 -19.92
CA ASP A 96 -4.94 8.87 -18.70
C ASP A 96 -3.93 9.22 -17.60
N GLN A 97 -4.35 10.11 -16.71
CA GLN A 97 -3.57 10.48 -15.54
C GLN A 97 -3.30 9.25 -14.66
N MET A 98 -2.03 8.99 -14.37
CA MET A 98 -1.61 7.97 -13.41
C MET A 98 -2.11 8.33 -12.01
N ALA A 99 -2.70 7.38 -11.32
CA ALA A 99 -3.38 7.57 -10.04
C ALA A 99 -2.76 6.73 -8.91
N TYR A 100 -2.11 5.61 -9.26
CA TYR A 100 -1.58 4.67 -8.29
C TYR A 100 -0.39 3.91 -8.87
N LEU A 101 0.56 3.53 -8.02
CA LEU A 101 1.75 2.78 -8.40
C LEU A 101 2.13 1.81 -7.28
N LEU A 102 2.56 0.60 -7.63
CA LEU A 102 3.12 -0.36 -6.69
C LEU A 102 4.10 -1.34 -7.35
N TRP A 103 5.20 -1.63 -6.66
CA TRP A 103 6.13 -2.69 -7.06
C TRP A 103 5.72 -4.05 -6.50
N SER A 104 6.00 -5.11 -7.26
CA SER A 104 5.88 -6.49 -6.81
C SER A 104 6.82 -6.79 -5.64
N LYS A 105 6.34 -7.66 -4.74
CA LYS A 105 7.12 -8.18 -3.63
C LYS A 105 8.07 -9.31 -4.05
N ALA A 106 7.79 -9.98 -5.17
CA ALA A 106 8.51 -11.20 -5.58
C ALA A 106 9.38 -10.98 -6.82
N GLY A 107 8.98 -10.08 -7.72
CA GLY A 107 9.67 -9.84 -8.99
C GLY A 107 9.90 -8.36 -9.28
N SER A 108 10.51 -8.10 -10.43
CA SER A 108 10.84 -6.76 -10.92
C SER A 108 9.67 -6.13 -11.71
N LEU A 109 8.45 -6.33 -11.21
CA LEU A 109 7.21 -5.87 -11.84
C LEU A 109 6.69 -4.63 -11.14
N LEU A 110 6.30 -3.65 -11.94
CA LEU A 110 5.66 -2.42 -11.52
C LEU A 110 4.25 -2.38 -12.08
N ALA A 111 3.25 -2.21 -11.21
CA ALA A 111 1.88 -1.94 -11.62
C ALA A 111 1.59 -0.44 -11.49
N VAL A 112 0.99 0.15 -12.52
CA VAL A 112 0.59 1.56 -12.54
C VAL A 112 -0.86 1.66 -12.96
N GLY A 113 -1.72 2.14 -12.06
CA GLY A 113 -3.14 2.34 -12.29
C GLY A 113 -3.47 3.79 -12.65
N THR A 114 -4.50 4.02 -13.45
CA THR A 114 -4.93 5.36 -13.88
C THR A 114 -6.23 5.82 -13.21
N SER A 115 -6.55 7.10 -13.36
CA SER A 115 -7.81 7.72 -12.93
C SER A 115 -9.04 7.22 -13.70
N LYS A 116 -8.84 6.50 -14.82
CA LYS A 116 -9.88 5.87 -15.62
C LYS A 116 -9.90 4.34 -15.49
N GLY A 117 -9.09 3.79 -14.59
CA GLY A 117 -9.05 2.36 -14.31
C GLY A 117 -8.29 1.53 -15.34
N ASN A 118 -7.47 2.16 -16.19
CA ASN A 118 -6.48 1.45 -16.98
C ASN A 118 -5.30 1.06 -16.10
N LEU A 119 -4.62 -0.02 -16.48
CA LEU A 119 -3.49 -0.58 -15.76
C LEU A 119 -2.33 -0.79 -16.73
N LEU A 120 -1.12 -0.43 -16.31
CA LEU A 120 0.12 -0.80 -16.95
C LEU A 120 0.88 -1.75 -16.04
N ILE A 121 1.26 -2.92 -16.56
CA ILE A 121 2.31 -3.74 -15.96
C ILE A 121 3.62 -3.49 -16.70
N TYR A 122 4.64 -3.11 -15.96
CA TYR A 122 5.99 -2.89 -16.48
C TYR A 122 6.97 -3.85 -15.83
N ASN A 123 7.75 -4.56 -16.63
CA ASN A 123 8.85 -5.38 -16.16
C ASN A 123 10.17 -4.61 -16.32
N LEU A 124 10.81 -4.28 -15.20
CA LEU A 124 12.04 -3.50 -15.19
C LEU A 124 13.22 -4.22 -15.86
N GLN A 125 13.31 -5.54 -15.72
CA GLN A 125 14.44 -6.31 -16.26
C GLN A 125 14.36 -6.46 -17.77
N THR A 126 13.16 -6.72 -18.30
CA THR A 126 12.96 -6.95 -19.75
C THR A 126 12.53 -5.68 -20.48
N SER A 127 12.24 -4.61 -19.75
CA SER A 127 11.61 -3.39 -20.27
C SER A 127 10.26 -3.62 -20.98
N ARG A 128 9.62 -4.78 -20.77
CA ARG A 128 8.31 -5.12 -21.35
C ARG A 128 7.21 -4.30 -20.67
N LYS A 129 6.32 -3.72 -21.48
CA LYS A 129 5.11 -3.00 -21.05
C LYS A 129 3.89 -3.81 -21.49
N VAL A 130 2.96 -4.05 -20.57
CA VAL A 130 1.69 -4.72 -20.84
C VAL A 130 0.56 -3.76 -20.42
N PRO A 131 -0.05 -3.04 -21.36
CA PRO A 131 -1.21 -2.21 -21.08
C PRO A 131 -2.47 -3.09 -20.98
N VAL A 132 -3.25 -2.86 -19.95
CA VAL A 132 -4.55 -3.50 -19.69
C VAL A 132 -5.60 -2.40 -19.61
N LEU A 133 -6.47 -2.35 -20.62
CA LEU A 133 -7.51 -1.35 -20.73
C LEU A 133 -8.77 -1.81 -20.00
N GLY A 134 -9.44 -0.88 -19.30
CA GLY A 134 -10.71 -1.15 -18.63
C GLY A 134 -10.62 -2.15 -17.48
N LYS A 135 -9.46 -2.25 -16.80
CA LYS A 135 -9.29 -3.11 -15.63
C LYS A 135 -10.28 -2.77 -14.52
N HIS A 136 -10.45 -1.46 -14.30
CA HIS A 136 -11.51 -0.86 -13.51
C HIS A 136 -12.24 0.18 -14.37
N THR A 137 -13.48 0.53 -14.00
CA THR A 137 -14.27 1.55 -14.71
C THR A 137 -14.04 2.97 -14.18
N LYS A 138 -13.32 3.08 -13.06
CA LYS A 138 -12.94 4.34 -12.39
C LYS A 138 -11.52 4.24 -11.84
N ARG A 139 -11.06 5.29 -11.15
CA ARG A 139 -9.73 5.39 -10.55
C ARG A 139 -9.38 4.15 -9.75
N ILE A 140 -8.20 3.59 -10.02
CA ILE A 140 -7.54 2.61 -9.15
C ILE A 140 -6.93 3.37 -7.97
N THR A 141 -7.26 2.98 -6.74
CA THR A 141 -6.95 3.74 -5.51
C THR A 141 -6.04 2.99 -4.55
N CYS A 142 -6.05 1.67 -4.58
CA CYS A 142 -5.27 0.84 -3.67
C CYS A 142 -4.95 -0.52 -4.31
N GLY A 143 -3.99 -1.22 -3.73
CA GLY A 143 -3.61 -2.55 -4.20
C GLY A 143 -2.39 -3.10 -3.51
N CYS A 144 -2.16 -4.40 -3.70
CA CYS A 144 -1.04 -5.12 -3.14
C CYS A 144 -0.63 -6.25 -4.08
N TRP A 145 0.67 -6.53 -4.13
CA TRP A 145 1.20 -7.76 -4.71
C TRP A 145 1.33 -8.84 -3.64
N SER A 146 1.08 -10.09 -4.02
CA SER A 146 1.45 -11.26 -3.24
C SER A 146 2.89 -11.70 -3.56
N SER A 147 3.43 -12.54 -2.69
CA SER A 147 4.69 -13.26 -2.87
C SER A 147 4.65 -14.28 -4.03
N GLN A 148 3.46 -14.63 -4.52
CA GLN A 148 3.24 -15.48 -5.70
C GLN A 148 2.99 -14.66 -6.99
N ASN A 149 3.27 -13.36 -6.99
CA ASN A 149 2.97 -12.44 -8.10
C ASN A 149 1.48 -12.36 -8.48
N LEU A 150 0.57 -12.50 -7.51
CA LEU A 150 -0.81 -12.09 -7.69
C LEU A 150 -0.94 -10.60 -7.40
N LEU A 151 -1.73 -9.89 -8.20
CA LEU A 151 -2.00 -8.47 -8.03
C LEU A 151 -3.45 -8.26 -7.62
N ALA A 152 -3.65 -7.75 -6.41
CA ALA A 152 -4.95 -7.27 -5.95
C ALA A 152 -5.04 -5.75 -6.15
N LEU A 153 -6.11 -5.28 -6.78
CA LEU A 153 -6.40 -3.85 -6.97
C LEU A 153 -7.80 -3.52 -6.50
N GLY A 154 -7.97 -2.33 -5.94
CA GLY A 154 -9.26 -1.74 -5.59
C GLY A 154 -9.44 -0.40 -6.30
N GLY A 155 -10.69 -0.10 -6.69
CA GLY A 155 -11.03 1.16 -7.36
C GLY A 155 -12.28 1.85 -6.83
N GLU A 156 -12.46 3.11 -7.22
CA GLU A 156 -13.65 3.93 -6.93
C GLU A 156 -14.94 3.36 -7.57
N ASP A 157 -14.79 2.37 -8.45
CA ASP A 157 -15.90 1.58 -9.00
C ASP A 157 -16.42 0.52 -8.02
N LYS A 158 -15.88 0.48 -6.80
CA LYS A 158 -16.24 -0.47 -5.74
C LYS A 158 -16.00 -1.91 -6.14
N MET A 159 -14.99 -2.13 -6.97
CA MET A 159 -14.53 -3.46 -7.35
C MET A 159 -13.18 -3.74 -6.70
N ILE A 160 -12.97 -5.01 -6.35
CA ILE A 160 -11.66 -5.59 -6.06
C ILE A 160 -11.36 -6.56 -7.20
N THR A 161 -10.20 -6.45 -7.84
CA THR A 161 -9.74 -7.40 -8.86
C THR A 161 -8.49 -8.12 -8.37
N ILE A 162 -8.42 -9.43 -8.61
CA ILE A 162 -7.23 -10.26 -8.40
C ILE A 162 -6.74 -10.69 -9.78
N SER A 163 -5.46 -10.51 -10.03
CA SER A 163 -4.86 -10.68 -11.36
C SER A 163 -3.59 -11.49 -11.30
N ASN A 164 -3.23 -12.10 -12.42
CA ASN A 164 -1.88 -12.66 -12.59
C ASN A 164 -0.87 -11.52 -12.82
N GLN A 165 0.39 -11.90 -13.00
CA GLN A 165 1.49 -10.97 -13.26
C GLN A 165 1.45 -10.26 -14.61
N GLU A 166 0.61 -10.70 -15.55
CA GLU A 166 0.41 -10.03 -16.85
C GLU A 166 -0.77 -9.05 -16.80
N GLY A 167 -1.52 -9.03 -15.70
CA GLY A 167 -2.68 -8.18 -15.49
C GLY A 167 -4.01 -8.83 -15.87
N ASP A 168 -4.01 -10.11 -16.29
CA ASP A 168 -5.24 -10.86 -16.57
C ASP A 168 -6.03 -11.06 -15.28
N THR A 169 -7.33 -10.78 -15.32
CA THR A 169 -8.23 -10.95 -14.18
C THR A 169 -8.45 -12.44 -13.91
N ILE A 170 -8.06 -12.88 -12.71
CA ILE A 170 -8.37 -14.22 -12.19
C ILE A 170 -9.70 -14.18 -11.45
N ARG A 171 -9.91 -13.13 -10.63
CA ARG A 171 -11.14 -12.93 -9.86
C ARG A 171 -11.52 -11.46 -9.79
N GLN A 172 -12.80 -11.22 -9.62
CA GLN A 172 -13.34 -9.89 -9.41
C GLN A 172 -14.54 -9.96 -8.46
N THR A 173 -14.57 -9.06 -7.49
CA THR A 173 -15.59 -9.03 -6.43
C THR A 173 -16.07 -7.60 -6.25
N SER A 174 -17.39 -7.41 -6.15
CA SER A 174 -17.97 -6.11 -5.82
C SER A 174 -18.06 -5.93 -4.32
N VAL A 175 -17.84 -4.70 -3.85
CA VAL A 175 -17.97 -4.31 -2.45
C VAL A 175 -18.98 -3.17 -2.30
N ARG A 176 -19.53 -3.01 -1.09
CA ARG A 176 -20.59 -2.02 -0.84
C ARG A 176 -20.11 -0.57 -0.97
N MET A 177 -18.86 -0.34 -0.57
CA MET A 177 -18.20 0.97 -0.52
C MET A 177 -16.80 0.89 -1.12
N GLU A 178 -16.13 2.02 -1.26
CA GLU A 178 -14.80 2.09 -1.89
C GLU A 178 -13.74 1.35 -1.05
N PRO A 179 -12.91 0.48 -1.68
CA PRO A 179 -11.74 -0.11 -1.04
C PRO A 179 -10.63 0.94 -0.87
N SER A 180 -9.84 0.81 0.19
CA SER A 180 -8.83 1.83 0.56
C SER A 180 -7.47 1.29 1.03
N ASP A 181 -7.42 0.12 1.68
CA ASP A 181 -6.16 -0.57 2.04
C ASP A 181 -6.35 -2.05 1.70
N ILE A 182 -5.41 -2.65 0.97
CA ILE A 182 -5.45 -4.04 0.52
C ILE A 182 -4.15 -4.73 0.91
N GLN A 183 -4.22 -5.92 1.51
CA GLN A 183 -3.04 -6.72 1.83
C GLN A 183 -3.29 -8.21 1.59
N PHE A 184 -2.31 -8.87 0.98
CA PHE A 184 -2.21 -10.32 0.94
C PHE A 184 -1.62 -10.85 2.25
N SER A 185 -2.17 -11.96 2.74
CA SER A 185 -1.63 -12.70 3.89
C SER A 185 -2.19 -14.12 3.96
N VAL A 186 -1.92 -14.80 5.07
CA VAL A 186 -2.40 -16.14 5.40
C VAL A 186 -3.21 -16.05 6.69
N MET A 187 -4.42 -16.59 6.68
CA MET A 187 -5.23 -16.70 7.88
C MET A 187 -4.67 -17.78 8.81
N LYS A 188 -4.89 -17.58 10.11
CA LYS A 188 -4.55 -18.57 11.13
C LYS A 188 -5.45 -19.80 10.98
N THR A 189 -4.85 -20.97 10.85
CA THR A 189 -5.54 -22.27 10.74
C THR A 189 -4.90 -23.29 11.69
N ASP A 190 -5.66 -24.31 12.08
CA ASP A 190 -5.15 -25.40 12.96
C ASP A 190 -3.99 -26.18 12.30
N GLU A 191 -4.04 -26.33 10.98
CA GLU A 191 -2.95 -26.89 10.17
C GLU A 191 -2.06 -25.77 9.63
N ARG A 192 -0.74 -25.98 9.56
CA ARG A 192 0.14 -25.04 8.85
C ARG A 192 -0.21 -25.04 7.37
N SER A 193 -0.90 -24.00 6.92
CA SER A 193 -1.11 -23.73 5.50
C SER A 193 0.23 -23.72 4.76
N SER A 194 0.44 -24.69 3.89
CA SER A 194 1.58 -24.73 2.95
C SER A 194 1.30 -23.92 1.67
N GLN A 195 0.10 -23.35 1.53
CA GLN A 195 -0.41 -22.77 0.29
C GLN A 195 -0.26 -21.25 0.22
N GLY A 196 0.94 -20.71 0.42
CA GLY A 196 1.26 -19.30 0.12
C GLY A 196 0.27 -18.27 0.72
N GLU A 197 0.28 -17.03 0.20
CA GLU A 197 -0.70 -16.01 0.62
C GLU A 197 -2.05 -16.27 -0.07
N SER A 198 -2.96 -16.92 0.65
CA SER A 198 -4.28 -17.30 0.14
C SER A 198 -5.40 -16.31 0.47
N THR A 199 -5.15 -15.30 1.29
CA THR A 199 -6.19 -14.37 1.76
C THR A 199 -5.88 -12.93 1.38
N VAL A 200 -6.91 -12.24 0.89
CA VAL A 200 -6.90 -10.80 0.62
C VAL A 200 -7.72 -10.11 1.70
N SER A 201 -7.09 -9.23 2.45
CA SER A 201 -7.76 -8.32 3.38
C SER A 201 -7.94 -6.96 2.73
N VAL A 202 -9.13 -6.38 2.86
CA VAL A 202 -9.47 -5.08 2.27
C VAL A 202 -10.25 -4.22 3.26
N VAL A 203 -9.81 -2.98 3.47
CA VAL A 203 -10.60 -1.98 4.19
C VAL A 203 -11.59 -1.35 3.24
N VAL A 204 -12.88 -1.50 3.54
CA VAL A 204 -14.01 -1.04 2.71
C VAL A 204 -14.73 0.11 3.43
N GLY A 205 -14.90 1.23 2.72
CA GLY A 205 -15.57 2.44 3.24
C GLY A 205 -14.94 3.01 4.51
N LYS A 206 -13.67 2.67 4.79
CA LYS A 206 -12.95 2.97 6.04
C LYS A 206 -13.66 2.49 7.32
N LYS A 207 -14.56 1.51 7.23
CA LYS A 207 -15.38 1.07 8.37
C LYS A 207 -15.33 -0.44 8.60
N THR A 208 -15.27 -1.21 7.52
CA THR A 208 -15.25 -2.66 7.60
C THR A 208 -13.93 -3.21 7.10
N LEU A 209 -13.47 -4.27 7.73
CA LEU A 209 -12.38 -5.10 7.23
C LEU A 209 -12.99 -6.33 6.58
N PHE A 210 -12.82 -6.43 5.28
CA PHE A 210 -13.30 -7.52 4.46
C PHE A 210 -12.16 -8.51 4.23
N LEU A 211 -12.36 -9.78 4.54
CA LEU A 211 -11.40 -10.86 4.30
C LEU A 211 -11.98 -11.81 3.25
N PHE A 212 -11.18 -12.05 2.21
CA PHE A 212 -11.54 -12.87 1.07
C PHE A 212 -10.50 -13.96 0.88
N ASN A 213 -10.90 -15.21 1.04
CA ASN A 213 -10.03 -16.36 0.80
C ASN A 213 -10.11 -16.74 -0.70
N LEU A 214 -8.96 -16.79 -1.37
CA LEU A 214 -8.89 -17.16 -2.78
C LEU A 214 -9.34 -18.61 -3.06
N ASN A 215 -9.24 -19.47 -2.05
CA ASN A 215 -9.63 -20.88 -2.10
C ASN A 215 -11.11 -21.09 -1.74
N ASP A 216 -11.72 -20.15 -1.03
CA ASP A 216 -13.13 -20.17 -0.65
C ASP A 216 -13.77 -18.78 -0.89
N PRO A 217 -13.95 -18.41 -2.17
CA PRO A 217 -14.34 -17.06 -2.54
C PRO A 217 -15.80 -16.71 -2.20
N ASP A 218 -16.65 -17.73 -2.04
CA ASP A 218 -18.10 -17.54 -1.86
C ASP A 218 -18.46 -17.23 -0.39
N ASN A 219 -17.52 -17.41 0.53
CA ASN A 219 -17.70 -17.20 1.97
C ASN A 219 -16.76 -16.11 2.52
N PRO A 220 -16.87 -14.85 2.06
CA PRO A 220 -16.05 -13.78 2.60
C PRO A 220 -16.47 -13.42 4.02
N ILE A 221 -15.52 -12.90 4.80
CA ILE A 221 -15.74 -12.49 6.18
C ILE A 221 -15.73 -10.97 6.24
N GLU A 222 -16.83 -10.38 6.70
CA GLU A 222 -16.96 -8.94 6.90
C GLU A 222 -16.93 -8.62 8.39
N LEU A 223 -15.88 -7.91 8.82
CA LEU A 223 -15.69 -7.48 10.20
C LEU A 223 -16.06 -6.01 10.33
N ALA A 224 -17.12 -5.73 11.08
CA ALA A 224 -17.52 -4.39 11.47
C ALA A 224 -17.06 -4.11 12.90
N PHE A 225 -16.63 -2.86 13.15
CA PHE A 225 -16.10 -2.44 14.43
C PHE A 225 -17.00 -1.41 15.10
N GLN A 226 -16.79 -1.22 16.40
CA GLN A 226 -17.56 -0.28 17.20
C GLN A 226 -17.40 1.15 16.65
N GLN A 227 -18.52 1.86 16.46
CA GLN A 227 -18.51 3.21 15.89
C GLN A 227 -17.65 4.21 16.68
N ARG A 228 -17.47 3.97 17.99
CA ARG A 228 -16.63 4.79 18.88
C ARG A 228 -15.16 4.83 18.48
N TYR A 229 -14.68 3.87 17.68
CA TYR A 229 -13.29 3.87 17.20
C TYR A 229 -13.07 4.85 16.03
N GLY A 230 -14.14 5.20 15.30
CA GLY A 230 -14.07 5.99 14.09
C GLY A 230 -13.68 5.18 12.86
N ALA A 231 -13.03 5.81 11.89
CA ALA A 231 -12.62 5.20 10.64
C ALA A 231 -11.36 4.35 10.81
N ILE A 232 -11.27 3.21 10.12
CA ILE A 232 -10.03 2.44 9.99
C ILE A 232 -9.02 3.29 9.20
N VAL A 233 -7.85 3.51 9.79
CA VAL A 233 -6.75 4.27 9.16
C VAL A 233 -5.67 3.37 8.57
N ALA A 234 -5.46 2.18 9.15
CA ALA A 234 -4.55 1.17 8.65
C ALA A 234 -4.84 -0.18 9.32
N HIS A 235 -4.58 -1.28 8.62
CA HIS A 235 -4.46 -2.62 9.22
C HIS A 235 -3.09 -3.21 8.91
N LYS A 236 -2.57 -4.06 9.80
CA LYS A 236 -1.29 -4.77 9.59
C LYS A 236 -1.39 -6.20 10.09
N TRP A 237 -1.07 -7.12 9.19
CA TRP A 237 -0.90 -8.53 9.53
C TRP A 237 0.42 -8.75 10.26
N TYR A 238 0.41 -9.64 11.26
CA TYR A 238 1.61 -10.04 11.98
C TYR A 238 1.46 -11.41 12.63
N GLY A 239 2.62 -12.01 12.96
CA GLY A 239 2.66 -13.33 13.56
C GLY A 239 1.96 -14.36 12.68
N ASP A 240 1.22 -15.25 13.31
CA ASP A 240 0.51 -16.35 12.65
C ASP A 240 -0.97 -15.98 12.45
N GLY A 241 -1.25 -15.03 11.54
CA GLY A 241 -2.61 -14.63 11.20
C GLY A 241 -3.30 -13.68 12.19
N TYR A 242 -2.54 -12.86 12.93
CA TYR A 242 -3.10 -11.76 13.72
C TYR A 242 -3.15 -10.47 12.90
N ILE A 243 -4.12 -9.61 13.19
CA ILE A 243 -4.25 -8.30 12.55
C ILE A 243 -4.36 -7.23 13.63
N MET A 244 -3.47 -6.24 13.56
CA MET A 244 -3.62 -4.99 14.31
C MET A 244 -4.32 -3.98 13.41
N ILE A 245 -5.35 -3.31 13.93
CA ILE A 245 -6.17 -2.35 13.19
C ILE A 245 -6.16 -1.04 13.96
N GLY A 246 -5.69 0.03 13.33
CA GLY A 246 -5.70 1.38 13.87
C GLY A 246 -6.94 2.15 13.40
N PHE A 247 -7.51 2.95 14.29
CA PHE A 247 -8.70 3.75 14.02
C PHE A 247 -8.49 5.23 14.34
N SER A 248 -9.16 6.09 13.58
CA SER A 248 -8.97 7.54 13.58
C SER A 248 -9.17 8.21 14.93
N LEU A 249 -10.00 7.67 15.84
CA LEU A 249 -10.24 8.28 17.16
C LEU A 249 -9.26 7.79 18.24
N GLY A 250 -8.04 7.45 17.84
CA GLY A 250 -6.95 7.16 18.77
C GLY A 250 -6.87 5.72 19.28
N PHE A 251 -7.73 4.84 18.76
CA PHE A 251 -7.81 3.43 19.14
C PHE A 251 -6.99 2.54 18.23
N PHE A 252 -6.49 1.44 18.75
CA PHE A 252 -6.21 0.26 17.95
C PHE A 252 -6.75 -1.00 18.61
N VAL A 253 -7.08 -1.99 17.79
CA VAL A 253 -7.49 -3.32 18.24
C VAL A 253 -6.62 -4.39 17.61
N VAL A 254 -6.58 -5.55 18.25
CA VAL A 254 -5.97 -6.77 17.72
C VAL A 254 -7.04 -7.83 17.60
N ILE A 255 -7.06 -8.51 16.46
CA ILE A 255 -7.92 -9.67 16.21
C ILE A 255 -7.09 -10.88 15.76
N SER A 256 -7.64 -12.07 16.01
CA SER A 256 -7.18 -13.32 15.40
C SER A 256 -8.02 -13.62 14.16
N THR A 257 -7.40 -14.19 13.13
CA THR A 257 -8.13 -14.65 11.94
C THR A 257 -8.54 -16.12 12.02
N HIS A 258 -8.29 -16.77 13.15
CA HIS A 258 -8.75 -18.13 13.38
C HIS A 258 -10.28 -18.21 13.45
N MET A 259 -10.91 -19.17 12.80
CA MET A 259 -12.38 -19.23 12.67
C MET A 259 -13.13 -19.29 14.02
N SER A 260 -12.52 -19.85 15.07
CA SER A 260 -13.14 -19.90 16.41
C SER A 260 -13.08 -18.57 17.17
N GLU A 261 -12.19 -17.66 16.78
CA GLU A 261 -11.91 -16.39 17.47
C GLU A 261 -12.22 -15.18 16.59
N ILE A 262 -12.45 -15.38 15.29
CA ILE A 262 -12.63 -14.31 14.32
C ILE A 262 -13.86 -13.46 14.69
N GLY A 263 -13.67 -12.15 14.66
CA GLY A 263 -14.68 -11.18 15.13
C GLY A 263 -14.58 -10.85 16.62
N GLN A 264 -13.73 -11.52 17.40
CA GLN A 264 -13.42 -11.12 18.77
C GLN A 264 -12.22 -10.18 18.81
N GLU A 265 -12.34 -9.10 19.58
CA GLU A 265 -11.24 -8.18 19.89
C GLU A 265 -10.39 -8.79 21.02
N LEU A 266 -9.24 -9.36 20.66
CA LEU A 266 -8.31 -9.98 21.62
C LEU A 266 -7.62 -8.93 22.51
N PHE A 267 -7.40 -7.75 21.95
CA PHE A 267 -6.83 -6.62 22.66
C PHE A 267 -7.38 -5.31 22.10
N GLN A 268 -7.54 -4.32 22.97
CA GLN A 268 -7.98 -2.98 22.62
C GLN A 268 -7.20 -1.97 23.48
N ALA A 269 -6.71 -0.90 22.86
CA ALA A 269 -6.16 0.24 23.59
C ALA A 269 -6.47 1.58 22.90
N SER A 270 -6.45 2.66 23.69
CA SER A 270 -6.49 4.05 23.23
C SER A 270 -5.20 4.72 23.67
N ASN A 271 -4.28 4.87 22.72
CA ASN A 271 -2.96 5.45 23.00
C ASN A 271 -2.85 6.91 22.55
N HIS A 272 -3.80 7.37 21.73
CA HIS A 272 -3.92 8.73 21.26
C HIS A 272 -5.27 9.31 21.69
N LYS A 273 -5.31 10.61 21.97
CA LYS A 273 -6.47 11.22 22.65
C LYS A 273 -7.66 11.34 21.70
N ASP A 274 -7.40 11.92 20.54
CA ASP A 274 -8.39 12.37 19.57
C ASP A 274 -8.06 11.85 18.16
N ASN A 275 -6.78 11.58 17.86
CA ASN A 275 -6.34 11.25 16.50
C ASN A 275 -5.23 10.19 16.44
N LEU A 276 -5.46 9.10 15.70
CA LEU A 276 -4.41 8.18 15.24
C LEU A 276 -4.35 8.23 13.72
N THR A 277 -3.16 8.41 13.17
CA THR A 277 -2.93 8.57 11.73
C THR A 277 -2.28 7.35 11.09
N SER A 278 -1.51 6.55 11.85
CA SER A 278 -0.84 5.37 11.30
C SER A 278 -0.41 4.39 12.39
N ILE A 279 -0.24 3.12 11.99
CA ILE A 279 0.38 2.07 12.80
C ILE A 279 1.42 1.32 11.97
N ALA A 280 2.44 0.80 12.64
CA ALA A 280 3.47 -0.04 12.05
C ALA A 280 3.83 -1.20 12.98
N ILE A 281 4.21 -2.34 12.40
CA ILE A 281 4.63 -3.53 13.14
C ILE A 281 6.02 -3.94 12.67
N SER A 282 6.90 -4.21 13.63
CA SER A 282 8.19 -4.85 13.41
C SER A 282 8.19 -6.21 14.08
N GLN A 283 8.09 -7.27 13.26
CA GLN A 283 8.12 -8.64 13.76
C GLN A 283 9.52 -9.01 14.30
N SER A 284 10.58 -8.52 13.66
CA SER A 284 11.96 -8.77 14.10
C SER A 284 12.29 -8.16 15.46
N LEU A 285 11.68 -7.02 15.80
CA LEU A 285 11.84 -6.38 17.11
C LEU A 285 10.74 -6.75 18.10
N ASN A 286 9.73 -7.51 17.66
CA ASN A 286 8.50 -7.77 18.40
C ASN A 286 7.88 -6.50 18.98
N LYS A 287 7.74 -5.46 18.15
CA LYS A 287 7.22 -4.14 18.55
C LYS A 287 6.20 -3.62 17.55
N ALA A 288 5.25 -2.84 18.06
CA ALA A 288 4.37 -2.00 17.26
C ALA A 288 4.67 -0.52 17.57
N ALA A 289 4.44 0.33 16.57
CA ALA A 289 4.48 1.79 16.70
C ALA A 289 3.14 2.36 16.26
N SER A 290 2.68 3.39 16.95
CA SER A 290 1.51 4.18 16.61
C SER A 290 1.91 5.64 16.43
N CYS A 291 1.29 6.31 15.47
CA CYS A 291 1.48 7.74 15.21
C CYS A 291 0.11 8.41 15.21
N GLY A 292 0.02 9.58 15.83
CA GLY A 292 -1.23 10.28 16.07
C GLY A 292 -0.98 11.63 16.70
N ASP A 293 -1.98 12.16 17.41
CA ASP A 293 -1.78 13.33 18.24
C ASP A 293 -0.75 13.09 19.35
N ASN A 294 -0.14 14.18 19.77
CA ASN A 294 0.86 14.17 20.83
C ASN A 294 0.14 14.07 22.18
N LYS A 295 0.31 12.92 22.84
CA LYS A 295 0.49 12.92 24.29
C LYS A 295 1.97 12.89 24.61
#